data_AF-A0AAD4K0L1-F1
#
_entry.id   AF-A0AAD4K0L1-F1
#
_cell.length_a   1.000
_cell.length_b   1.000
_cell.length_c   1.000
_cell.angle_alpha   90.00
_cell.angle_beta   90.00
_cell.angle_gamma   90.00
#
_symmetry.space_group_name_H-M   'P 1'
#
loop_
_entity.id
_entity.type
_entity.pdbx_description
1 polymer ?
#
loop_
_entity_poly.entity_id
_entity_poly.type
_entity_poly.pdbx_seq_one_letter_code
_entity_poly.pdbx_strand_id
1 'polypeptide(L)'
;VRFEVIRRLAASSQPIYQFDIDGCQFLVNKRRNLIAKTMFKFLRLESFSNVNHSCPYDHDIIVSHLELQQELSPGIIIGKGDYTIKAYWSVRNVLRIITSGTVEITE
;
A
#
# COMPACT_ATOMS: atom_id res chain seq x y z
N VAL A 1 4.81 0.59 -6.62
CA VAL A 1 3.40 0.86 -6.27
C VAL A 1 3.32 2.28 -5.74
N ARG A 2 2.46 3.11 -6.32
CA ARG A 2 2.17 4.44 -5.80
C ARG A 2 0.99 4.37 -4.86
N PHE A 3 1.08 5.00 -3.70
CA PHE A 3 -0.04 5.17 -2.78
C PHE A 3 -0.41 6.64 -2.67
N GLU A 4 -1.71 6.88 -2.63
CA GLU A 4 -2.33 8.18 -2.39
C GLU A 4 -3.35 8.05 -1.29
N VAL A 5 -3.26 8.91 -0.27
CA VAL A 5 -4.25 9.02 0.81
C VAL A 5 -4.92 10.37 0.67
N ILE A 6 -6.24 10.37 0.50
CA ILE A 6 -7.05 11.57 0.27
C ILE A 6 -8.09 11.65 1.39
N ARG A 7 -8.19 12.80 2.06
CA ARG A 7 -9.24 13.03 3.05
C ARG A 7 -10.56 13.32 2.35
N ARG A 8 -11.62 12.55 2.62
CA ARG A 8 -12.88 12.62 1.85
C ARG A 8 -13.63 13.95 2.00
N LEU A 9 -13.55 14.57 3.17
CA LEU A 9 -14.19 15.85 3.46
C LEU A 9 -13.29 17.07 3.15
N ALA A 10 -12.14 16.86 2.52
CA ALA A 10 -11.31 17.98 2.11
C ALA A 10 -11.94 18.71 0.91
N ALA A 11 -11.81 20.04 0.88
CA ALA A 11 -12.31 20.87 -0.22
C ALA A 11 -11.60 20.59 -1.56
N SER A 12 -10.46 19.91 -1.53
CA SER A 12 -9.65 19.53 -2.69
C SER A 12 -9.42 18.02 -2.69
N SER A 13 -9.41 17.42 -3.88
CA SER A 13 -9.08 15.99 -4.08
C SER A 13 -7.58 15.70 -4.06
N GLN A 14 -6.75 16.66 -3.65
CA GLN A 14 -5.31 16.45 -3.52
C GLN A 14 -4.99 15.43 -2.42
N PRO A 15 -4.06 14.50 -2.66
CA PRO A 15 -3.63 13.56 -1.64
C PRO A 15 -2.87 14.28 -0.54
N ILE A 16 -3.25 14.03 0.72
CA ILE A 16 -2.53 14.50 1.90
C ILE A 16 -1.23 13.72 2.13
N TYR A 17 -1.18 12.48 1.62
CA TYR A 17 0.03 11.68 1.54
C TYR A 17 0.13 11.03 0.17
N GLN A 18 1.31 11.17 -0.44
CA GLN A 18 1.66 10.49 -1.68
C GLN A 18 3.06 9.90 -1.53
N PHE A 19 3.20 8.60 -1.79
CA PHE A 19 4.50 7.95 -1.73
C PHE A 19 4.59 6.80 -2.74
N ASP A 20 5.79 6.63 -3.28
CA ASP A 20 6.12 5.58 -4.23
C ASP A 20 6.98 4.51 -3.53
N ILE A 21 6.57 3.25 -3.67
CA ILE A 21 7.29 2.09 -3.18
C ILE A 21 7.84 1.29 -4.36
N ASP A 22 9.17 1.18 -4.44
CA ASP A 22 9.81 0.16 -5.26
C ASP A 22 9.72 -1.19 -4.54
N GLY A 23 8.82 -2.05 -5.03
CA GLY A 23 8.60 -3.37 -4.45
C GLY A 23 9.83 -4.28 -4.57
N CYS A 24 10.57 -4.21 -5.68
CA CYS A 24 11.74 -5.05 -5.87
C CYS A 24 12.87 -4.64 -4.92
N GLN A 25 13.13 -3.34 -4.81
CA GLN A 25 14.13 -2.83 -3.86
C GLN A 25 13.75 -3.15 -2.41
N PHE A 26 12.46 -3.04 -2.06
CA PHE A 26 11.96 -3.39 -0.74
C PHE A 26 12.17 -4.87 -0.40
N LEU A 27 11.91 -5.78 -1.34
CA LEU A 27 12.00 -7.22 -1.09
C LEU A 27 13.44 -7.71 -0.90
N VAL A 28 14.44 -7.03 -1.47
CA VAL A 28 15.86 -7.29 -1.21
C VAL A 28 16.22 -7.05 0.26
N ASN A 29 15.66 -6.00 0.88
CA ASN A 29 15.85 -5.73 2.30
C ASN A 29 14.64 -5.02 2.92
N LYS A 30 13.71 -5.83 3.44
CA LYS A 30 12.44 -5.38 4.02
C LYS A 30 12.59 -4.49 5.26
N ARG A 31 13.79 -4.37 5.84
CA ARG A 31 14.06 -3.53 7.02
C ARG A 31 14.39 -2.08 6.65
N ARG A 32 14.80 -1.80 5.41
CA ARG A 32 15.30 -0.47 5.01
C ARG A 32 14.20 0.56 4.74
N ASN A 33 13.00 0.13 4.38
CA ASN A 33 11.89 1.02 4.07
C ASN A 33 10.70 0.73 4.99
N LEU A 34 10.54 1.54 6.03
CA LEU A 34 9.49 1.39 7.04
C LEU A 34 8.09 1.55 6.42
N ILE A 35 7.90 2.53 5.54
CA ILE A 35 6.62 2.77 4.87
C ILE A 35 6.23 1.56 4.02
N ALA A 36 7.16 1.04 3.22
CA ALA A 36 6.94 -0.16 2.42
C ALA A 36 6.61 -1.38 3.28
N LYS A 37 7.33 -1.57 4.39
CA LYS A 37 7.06 -2.65 5.35
C LYS A 37 5.66 -2.52 5.95
N THR A 38 5.26 -1.31 6.33
CA THR A 38 3.94 -1.02 6.88
C THR A 38 2.85 -1.31 5.85
N MET A 39 2.98 -0.86 4.61
CA MET A 39 1.98 -1.14 3.58
C MET A 39 1.92 -2.62 3.21
N PHE A 40 3.06 -3.30 3.17
CA PHE A 40 3.14 -4.73 2.89
C PHE A 40 2.38 -5.57 3.92
N LYS A 41 2.47 -5.17 5.21
CA LYS A 41 1.70 -5.75 6.30
C LYS A 41 0.23 -5.33 6.29
N PHE A 42 -0.02 -4.04 6.12
CA PHE A 42 -1.37 -3.46 6.11
C PHE A 42 -2.25 -4.11 5.04
N LEU A 43 -1.70 -4.40 3.86
CA LEU A 43 -2.40 -5.08 2.78
C LEU A 43 -2.32 -6.62 2.86
N ARG A 44 -1.75 -7.15 3.95
CA ARG A 44 -1.54 -8.59 4.21
C ARG A 44 -0.90 -9.35 3.05
N LEU A 45 -0.06 -8.67 2.25
CA LEU A 45 0.56 -9.25 1.06
C LEU A 45 1.54 -10.38 1.43
N GLU A 46 2.10 -10.37 2.63
CA GLU A 46 2.96 -11.46 3.10
C GLU A 46 2.24 -12.79 3.26
N SER A 47 0.91 -12.78 3.48
CA SER A 47 0.10 -13.98 3.68
C SER A 47 -0.74 -14.35 2.46
N PHE A 48 -1.20 -13.35 1.70
CA PHE A 48 -2.16 -13.59 0.62
C PHE A 48 -1.63 -13.29 -0.79
N SER A 49 -0.32 -13.12 -0.94
CA SER A 49 0.31 -12.96 -2.26
C SER A 49 1.55 -13.83 -2.42
N ASN A 50 1.91 -14.09 -3.68
CA ASN A 50 3.16 -14.78 -4.02
C ASN A 50 4.37 -13.83 -4.16
N VAL A 51 4.25 -12.56 -3.75
CA VAL A 51 5.32 -11.55 -3.93
C VAL A 51 6.37 -11.56 -2.81
N ASN A 52 6.36 -12.57 -1.95
CA ASN A 52 7.20 -12.64 -0.76
C ASN A 52 8.63 -13.18 -1.04
N HIS A 53 9.17 -13.00 -2.25
CA HIS A 53 10.52 -13.42 -2.62
C HIS A 53 11.28 -12.28 -3.32
N SER A 54 12.58 -12.47 -3.54
CA SER A 54 13.39 -11.45 -4.24
C SER A 54 13.08 -11.42 -5.73
N CYS A 55 13.03 -10.23 -6.32
CA CYS A 55 12.95 -10.06 -7.78
C CYS A 55 14.19 -10.65 -8.49
N PRO A 56 14.10 -11.01 -9.78
CA PRO A 56 12.98 -10.79 -10.72
C PRO A 56 11.83 -11.80 -10.58
N TYR A 57 10.62 -11.37 -10.94
CA TYR A 57 9.47 -12.26 -11.12
C TYR A 57 9.46 -12.80 -12.55
N ASP A 58 9.51 -14.12 -12.68
CA ASP A 58 9.37 -14.88 -13.93
C ASP A 58 7.99 -15.54 -14.07
N HIS A 59 7.15 -15.40 -13.05
CA HIS A 59 5.77 -15.89 -13.00
C HIS A 59 4.78 -14.75 -12.76
N ASP A 60 3.49 -15.07 -12.85
CA ASP A 60 2.41 -14.14 -12.56
C ASP A 60 2.43 -13.70 -11.10
N ILE A 61 2.15 -12.41 -10.86
CA ILE A 61 1.96 -11.87 -9.52
C ILE A 61 0.49 -12.07 -9.15
N ILE A 62 0.26 -12.82 -8.07
CA ILE A 62 -1.07 -13.18 -7.59
C ILE A 62 -1.26 -12.57 -6.21
N VAL A 63 -2.35 -11.82 -6.05
CA VAL A 63 -2.86 -11.37 -4.76
C VAL A 63 -4.25 -11.95 -4.61
N SER A 64 -4.40 -12.92 -3.72
CA SER A 64 -5.70 -13.43 -3.31
C SER A 64 -6.21 -12.61 -2.12
N HIS A 65 -7.52 -12.49 -1.91
CA HIS A 65 -8.10 -11.96 -0.66
C HIS A 65 -7.40 -10.71 -0.11
N LEU A 66 -7.47 -9.58 -0.83
CA LEU A 66 -6.91 -8.32 -0.38
C LEU A 66 -7.66 -7.84 0.87
N GLU A 67 -7.11 -8.16 2.03
CA GLU A 67 -7.68 -7.83 3.33
C GLU A 67 -6.80 -6.77 4.01
N LEU A 68 -7.45 -5.76 4.58
CA LEU A 68 -6.76 -4.69 5.30
C LEU A 68 -6.57 -5.12 6.76
N GLN A 69 -5.33 -5.05 7.24
CA GLN A 69 -5.05 -5.19 8.67
C GLN A 69 -5.69 -4.01 9.43
N GLN A 70 -6.52 -4.32 10.43
CA GLN A 70 -7.22 -3.31 11.23
C GLN A 70 -6.27 -2.45 12.05
N GLU A 71 -5.14 -3.03 12.49
CA GLU A 71 -4.11 -2.32 13.22
C GLU A 71 -3.17 -1.58 12.26
N LEU A 72 -3.17 -0.25 12.33
CA LEU A 72 -2.15 0.55 11.67
C LEU A 72 -0.80 0.33 12.36
N SER A 73 0.27 0.22 11.56
CA SER A 73 1.60 0.05 12.13
C SER A 73 1.99 1.23 13.02
N PRO A 74 2.71 0.99 14.14
CA PRO A 74 3.20 2.06 15.00
C PRO A 74 4.08 3.03 14.20
N GLY A 75 3.69 4.31 14.22
CA GLY A 75 4.41 5.40 13.53
C GLY A 75 3.61 6.13 12.46
N ILE A 76 2.45 5.61 12.02
CA ILE A 76 1.52 6.38 11.18
C ILE A 76 0.70 7.31 12.08
N ILE A 77 0.96 8.61 11.99
CA ILE A 77 0.15 9.65 12.64
C ILE A 77 -0.84 10.19 11.60
N ILE A 78 -2.04 9.63 11.57
CA ILE A 78 -3.16 10.17 10.80
C ILE A 78 -4.26 10.58 11.78
N GLY A 79 -4.77 11.80 11.61
CA GLY A 79 -5.87 12.31 12.43
C GLY A 79 -7.18 11.60 12.13
N LYS A 80 -8.16 11.72 13.04
CA LYS A 80 -9.48 11.10 12.88
C LYS A 80 -10.21 11.57 11.62
N GLY A 81 -11.02 10.68 11.07
CA GLY A 81 -11.93 10.96 9.95
C GLY A 81 -11.83 9.96 8.81
N ASP A 82 -12.46 10.33 7.69
CA ASP A 82 -12.63 9.45 6.54
C ASP A 82 -11.58 9.71 5.46
N TYR A 83 -10.92 8.63 5.07
CA TYR A 83 -9.85 8.66 4.07
C TYR A 83 -10.14 7.68 2.95
N THR A 84 -9.80 8.07 1.73
CA THR A 84 -9.69 7.16 0.60
C THR A 84 -8.23 6.88 0.33
N ILE A 85 -7.88 5.59 0.30
CA ILE A 85 -6.55 5.11 -0.07
C ILE A 85 -6.63 4.55 -1.49
N LYS A 86 -5.85 5.12 -2.40
CA LYS A 86 -5.65 4.59 -3.75
C LYS A 86 -4.26 3.99 -3.85
N ALA A 87 -4.16 2.83 -4.50
CA ALA A 87 -2.88 2.21 -4.84
C ALA A 87 -2.82 1.91 -6.33
N TYR A 88 -1.75 2.38 -6.97
CA TYR A 88 -1.48 2.20 -8.38
C TYR A 88 -0.37 1.17 -8.53
N TRP A 89 -0.76 -0.02 -8.98
CA TRP A 89 0.11 -1.18 -9.11
C TRP A 89 0.71 -1.20 -10.50
N SER A 90 2.01 -0.92 -10.57
CA SER A 90 2.77 -0.94 -11.83
C SER A 90 3.79 -2.07 -11.79
N VAL A 91 3.87 -2.83 -12.88
CA VAL A 91 4.84 -3.91 -13.08
C VAL A 91 5.64 -3.56 -14.32
N ARG A 92 6.98 -3.50 -14.18
CA ARG A 92 7.89 -3.06 -15.26
C ARG A 92 7.46 -1.71 -15.87
N ASN A 93 7.13 -0.74 -15.01
CA ASN A 93 6.67 0.61 -15.38
C ASN A 93 5.36 0.68 -16.17
N VAL A 94 4.60 -0.42 -16.27
CA VAL A 94 3.27 -0.43 -16.87
C VAL A 94 2.23 -0.54 -15.76
N LEU A 95 1.29 0.42 -15.70
CA LEU A 95 0.16 0.37 -14.78
C LEU A 95 -0.72 -0.85 -15.11
N ARG A 96 -0.96 -1.70 -14.12
CA ARG A 96 -1.75 -2.94 -14.26
C ARG A 96 -3.08 -2.84 -13.55
N ILE A 97 -3.07 -2.34 -12.31
CA ILE A 97 -4.26 -2.33 -11.45
C ILE A 97 -4.29 -1.01 -10.68
N ILE A 98 -5.49 -0.48 -10.50
CA ILE A 98 -5.77 0.58 -9.53
C ILE A 98 -6.71 -0.03 -8.48
N THR A 99 -6.30 -0.04 -7.23
CA THR A 99 -7.17 -0.43 -6.10
C THR A 99 -7.52 0.80 -5.29
N SER A 100 -8.78 0.90 -4.85
CA SER A 100 -9.25 2.00 -4.02
C SER A 100 -10.04 1.45 -2.85
N GLY A 101 -9.73 1.89 -1.64
CA GLY A 101 -10.44 1.55 -0.41
C GLY A 101 -10.76 2.79 0.41
N THR A 102 -11.82 2.75 1.20
CA THR A 102 -12.10 3.78 2.20
C THR A 102 -11.76 3.24 3.58
N VAL A 103 -11.10 4.05 4.39
CA VAL A 103 -10.80 3.76 5.79
C VAL A 103 -11.35 4.90 6.63
N GLU A 104 -12.11 4.54 7.66
CA GLU A 104 -12.54 5.45 8.71
C GLU A 104 -11.60 5.25 9.91
N ILE A 105 -11.00 6.35 10.38
CA ILE A 105 -10.14 6.32 11.57
C ILE A 105 -10.93 6.92 12.73
N THR A 106 -11.41 6.04 13.58
CA THR A 106 -12.04 6.35 14.87
C THR A 106 -10.98 6.40 15.98
N GLU A 107 -11.32 6.98 17.15
CA GLU A 107 -10.39 7.09 18.30
C GLU A 107 -9.81 5.75 18.77
#